data_AF-A0A3G5FKX8-F1
#
_entry.id   AF-A0A3G5FKX8-F1
#
_cell.length_a   1.000
_cell.length_b   1.000
_cell.length_c   1.000
_cell.angle_alpha   90.00
_cell.angle_beta   90.00
_cell.angle_gamma   90.00
#
_symmetry.space_group_name_H-M   'P 1'
#
loop_
_entity.id
_entity.type
_entity.pdbx_description
1 polymer ?
#
loop_
_entity_poly.entity_id
_entity_poly.type
_entity_poly.pdbx_seq_one_letter_code
_entity_poly.pdbx_strand_id
1 'polypeptide(L)'
;MGLTKLVKNRISSEWKDIFNHNVEQLERKQEENQTSHKATNKRIDNLVLSSGGDSPNEVTDARTDTSGTIHDTLKARIDAGENLTEEEMRAVNEKLSNQHAEIKQLNKTIAELYGGEGGTIDLYVSDERGNDTTADGTEEKPFKTIQGAVNGIPLMNTSSFYIHVEPGSYLEDVEITRILSARLEIVATNNNVTNARKEDTGCYVRSITFTYCNMYCSVRGITQTDVQNSPGHFIYFTGTKYGVISNCRAATNTKNISGYLAFGFNTSTTGHVFDDYIANQYYAVKATFGAVARVANSCTGSGNNVLYHVEGSTIYIGQTMQLQGATEKEWEYGGQVLGL
;
A
#
# COMPACT_ATOMS: atom_id res chain seq x y z
N MET A 1 -34.82 -32.98 12.15
CA MET A 1 -34.27 -32.01 13.11
C MET A 1 -32.76 -32.09 12.99
N GLY A 2 -32.10 -30.97 12.67
CA GLY A 2 -30.64 -30.91 12.55
C GLY A 2 -29.93 -31.01 13.90
N LEU A 3 -28.66 -31.37 13.88
CA LEU A 3 -27.82 -31.40 15.07
C LEU A 3 -27.48 -29.95 15.47
N THR A 4 -27.50 -29.66 16.77
CA THR A 4 -27.32 -28.28 17.25
C THR A 4 -25.84 -27.92 17.35
N LYS A 5 -25.38 -26.96 16.55
CA LYS A 5 -24.03 -26.38 16.63
C LYS A 5 -23.88 -25.51 17.89
N LEU A 6 -22.67 -25.43 18.44
CA LEU A 6 -22.38 -24.60 19.61
C LEU A 6 -22.13 -23.14 19.19
N VAL A 7 -23.12 -22.28 19.44
CA VAL A 7 -23.08 -20.85 19.04
C VAL A 7 -22.82 -19.90 20.21
N LYS A 8 -23.20 -20.26 21.45
CA LYS A 8 -23.07 -19.39 22.64
C LYS A 8 -22.57 -20.15 23.87
N ASN A 9 -21.26 -20.27 24.06
CA ASN A 9 -20.66 -20.72 25.33
C ASN A 9 -19.24 -20.13 25.55
N ARG A 10 -18.74 -20.22 26.80
CA ARG A 10 -17.43 -19.72 27.26
C ARG A 10 -16.25 -20.67 26.95
N ILE A 11 -16.41 -21.60 26.01
CA ILE A 11 -15.36 -22.57 25.63
C ILE A 11 -14.41 -21.92 24.61
N SER A 12 -13.16 -22.39 24.55
CA SER A 12 -12.14 -21.92 23.59
C SER A 12 -12.63 -22.04 22.14
N SER A 13 -12.17 -21.13 21.28
CA SER A 13 -12.51 -21.10 19.85
C SER A 13 -12.14 -22.40 19.14
N GLU A 14 -10.94 -22.93 19.41
CA GLU A 14 -10.44 -24.16 18.81
C GLU A 14 -11.34 -25.38 19.09
N TRP A 15 -11.84 -25.52 20.32
CA TRP A 15 -12.73 -26.64 20.64
C TRP A 15 -14.12 -26.49 20.01
N LYS A 16 -14.62 -25.25 19.84
CA LYS A 16 -15.86 -24.99 19.12
C LYS A 16 -15.75 -25.38 17.66
N ASP A 17 -14.63 -25.07 17.02
CA ASP A 17 -14.39 -25.38 15.62
C ASP A 17 -14.34 -26.90 15.40
N ILE A 18 -13.62 -27.63 16.27
CA ILE A 18 -13.57 -29.10 16.23
C ILE A 18 -14.96 -29.72 16.46
N PHE A 19 -15.71 -29.24 17.48
CA PHE A 19 -17.04 -29.76 17.77
C PHE A 19 -18.01 -29.51 16.61
N ASN A 20 -18.05 -28.28 16.09
CA ASN A 20 -18.95 -27.92 14.99
C ASN A 20 -18.56 -28.67 13.70
N HIS A 21 -17.27 -28.89 13.43
CA HIS A 21 -16.82 -29.71 12.32
C HIS A 21 -17.31 -31.17 12.47
N ASN A 22 -17.19 -31.76 13.66
CA ASN A 22 -17.68 -33.11 13.92
C ASN A 22 -19.21 -33.21 13.78
N VAL A 23 -19.94 -32.19 14.24
CA VAL A 23 -21.40 -32.09 14.06
C VAL A 23 -21.75 -32.06 12.58
N GLU A 24 -21.06 -31.27 11.76
CA GLU A 24 -21.28 -31.24 10.30
C GLU A 24 -20.99 -32.58 9.62
N GLN A 25 -19.90 -33.26 10.02
CA GLN A 25 -19.60 -34.60 9.52
C GLN A 25 -20.70 -35.60 9.88
N LEU A 26 -21.26 -35.50 11.08
CA LEU A 26 -22.38 -36.34 11.54
C LEU A 26 -23.68 -36.04 10.80
N GLU A 27 -24.00 -34.77 10.57
CA GLU A 27 -25.18 -34.37 9.79
C GLU A 27 -25.10 -34.92 8.37
N ARG A 28 -23.95 -34.75 7.69
CA ARG A 28 -23.73 -35.31 6.34
C ARG A 28 -23.90 -36.82 6.30
N LYS A 29 -23.28 -37.55 7.24
CA LYS A 29 -23.43 -39.01 7.32
C LYS A 29 -24.87 -39.44 7.60
N GLN A 30 -25.62 -38.68 8.40
CA GLN A 30 -27.02 -38.97 8.67
C GLN A 30 -27.88 -38.78 7.40
N GLU A 31 -27.66 -37.71 6.65
CA GLU A 31 -28.35 -37.45 5.37
C GLU A 31 -28.03 -38.51 4.31
N GLU A 32 -26.75 -38.87 4.18
CA GLU A 32 -26.29 -39.97 3.32
C GLU A 32 -26.99 -41.29 3.67
N ASN A 33 -27.06 -41.61 4.97
CA ASN A 33 -27.69 -42.84 5.45
C ASN A 33 -29.22 -42.85 5.21
N GLN A 34 -29.90 -41.73 5.46
CA GLN A 34 -31.33 -41.60 5.16
C GLN A 34 -31.63 -41.76 3.68
N THR A 35 -30.81 -41.16 2.83
CA THR A 35 -30.92 -41.27 1.37
C THR A 35 -30.71 -42.72 0.92
N SER A 36 -29.66 -43.37 1.43
CA SER A 36 -29.35 -44.78 1.15
C SER A 36 -30.46 -45.74 1.58
N HIS A 37 -31.03 -45.55 2.79
CA HIS A 37 -32.14 -46.36 3.27
C HIS A 37 -33.39 -46.17 2.41
N LYS A 38 -33.72 -44.93 2.01
CA LYS A 38 -34.84 -44.65 1.11
C LYS A 38 -34.66 -45.33 -0.24
N ALA A 39 -33.46 -45.26 -0.81
CA ALA A 39 -33.13 -45.91 -2.07
C ALA A 39 -33.23 -47.44 -1.97
N THR A 40 -32.70 -48.03 -0.91
CA THR A 40 -32.75 -49.47 -0.65
C THR A 40 -34.20 -49.95 -0.50
N ASN A 41 -35.03 -49.25 0.29
CA ASN A 41 -36.43 -49.61 0.46
C ASN A 41 -37.21 -49.53 -0.85
N LYS A 42 -36.94 -48.53 -1.69
CA LYS A 42 -37.58 -48.41 -3.01
C LYS A 42 -37.16 -49.49 -3.98
N ARG A 43 -35.90 -49.93 -3.96
CA ARG A 43 -35.43 -51.09 -4.72
C ARG A 43 -36.14 -52.37 -4.30
N ILE A 44 -36.29 -52.59 -2.99
CA ILE A 44 -37.03 -53.74 -2.43
C ILE A 44 -38.51 -53.68 -2.83
N ASP A 45 -39.17 -52.53 -2.67
CA ASP A 45 -40.57 -52.33 -3.09
C ASP A 45 -40.74 -52.67 -4.57
N ASN A 46 -39.86 -52.16 -5.43
CA ASN A 46 -39.90 -52.35 -6.89
C ASN A 46 -39.72 -53.83 -7.26
N LEU A 47 -38.78 -54.52 -6.61
CA LEU A 47 -38.55 -55.95 -6.77
C LEU A 47 -39.75 -56.77 -6.30
N VAL A 48 -40.27 -56.53 -5.10
CA VAL A 48 -41.36 -57.32 -4.49
C VAL A 48 -42.68 -57.12 -5.23
N LEU A 49 -43.00 -55.89 -5.65
CA LEU A 49 -44.26 -55.59 -6.34
C LEU A 49 -44.30 -56.07 -7.80
N SER A 50 -43.12 -56.18 -8.43
CA SER A 50 -43.01 -56.54 -9.85
C SER A 50 -42.57 -57.98 -10.10
N SER A 51 -42.33 -58.77 -9.04
CA SER A 51 -41.81 -60.14 -9.15
C SER A 51 -42.93 -61.19 -9.13
N GLY A 52 -42.93 -62.06 -10.15
CA GLY A 52 -43.76 -63.26 -10.25
C GLY A 52 -43.45 -64.06 -11.52
N GLY A 53 -43.45 -65.40 -11.45
CA GLY A 53 -43.20 -66.27 -12.62
C GLY A 53 -41.82 -66.06 -13.26
N ASP A 54 -41.78 -65.91 -14.59
CA ASP A 54 -40.57 -65.67 -15.41
C ASP A 54 -40.14 -64.17 -15.45
N SER A 55 -40.55 -63.36 -14.47
CA SER A 55 -40.27 -61.91 -14.49
C SER A 55 -38.77 -61.59 -14.41
N PRO A 56 -38.24 -60.67 -15.24
CA PRO A 56 -36.82 -60.34 -15.27
C PRO A 56 -36.45 -59.36 -14.14
N ASN A 57 -36.45 -59.86 -12.90
CA ASN A 57 -36.26 -59.06 -11.68
C ASN A 57 -34.99 -58.20 -11.69
N GLU A 58 -33.91 -58.66 -12.34
CA GLU A 58 -32.66 -57.90 -12.52
C GLU A 58 -32.88 -56.61 -13.31
N VAL A 59 -33.67 -56.67 -14.38
CA VAL A 59 -34.00 -55.51 -15.23
C VAL A 59 -34.94 -54.55 -14.49
N THR A 60 -35.81 -55.06 -13.62
CA THR A 60 -36.71 -54.25 -12.79
C THR A 60 -35.92 -53.47 -11.74
N ASP A 61 -35.03 -54.13 -11.00
CA ASP A 61 -34.19 -53.46 -9.99
C ASP A 61 -33.29 -52.39 -10.62
N ALA A 62 -32.71 -52.70 -11.80
CA ALA A 62 -31.83 -51.80 -12.53
C ALA A 62 -32.51 -50.47 -12.95
N ARG A 63 -33.84 -50.34 -12.86
CA ARG A 63 -34.55 -49.07 -13.13
C ARG A 63 -34.55 -48.10 -11.96
N THR A 64 -34.15 -48.55 -10.78
CA THR A 64 -34.08 -47.68 -9.59
C THR A 64 -32.70 -47.04 -9.53
N ASP A 65 -32.64 -45.72 -9.41
CA ASP A 65 -31.37 -45.01 -9.22
C ASP A 65 -30.91 -45.01 -7.76
N THR A 66 -29.72 -44.43 -7.54
CA THR A 66 -29.08 -44.32 -6.22
C THR A 66 -29.83 -43.41 -5.25
N SER A 67 -30.75 -42.56 -5.74
CA SER A 67 -31.63 -41.72 -4.92
C SER A 67 -32.94 -42.39 -4.53
N GLY A 68 -33.22 -43.58 -5.10
CA GLY A 68 -34.45 -44.32 -4.91
C GLY A 68 -35.58 -43.94 -5.85
N THR A 69 -35.30 -43.21 -6.93
CA THR A 69 -36.29 -42.90 -7.97
C THR A 69 -36.39 -44.09 -8.91
N ILE A 70 -37.61 -44.56 -9.15
CA ILE A 70 -37.90 -45.66 -10.08
C ILE A 70 -38.21 -45.06 -11.44
N HIS A 71 -37.47 -45.48 -12.45
CA HIS A 71 -37.64 -45.04 -13.84
C HIS A 71 -38.50 -46.04 -14.62
N ASP A 72 -39.21 -45.57 -15.66
CA ASP A 72 -40.09 -46.44 -16.46
C ASP A 72 -39.32 -47.56 -17.17
N THR A 73 -38.07 -47.27 -17.58
CA THR A 73 -37.17 -48.21 -18.25
C THR A 73 -35.73 -48.05 -17.74
N LEU A 74 -34.90 -49.06 -17.96
CA LEU A 74 -33.46 -48.97 -17.67
C LEU A 74 -32.81 -47.85 -18.50
N LYS A 75 -33.25 -47.68 -19.74
CA LYS A 75 -32.75 -46.63 -20.63
C LYS A 75 -33.04 -45.24 -20.05
N ALA A 76 -34.25 -44.99 -19.55
CA ALA A 76 -34.59 -43.71 -18.91
C ALA A 76 -33.70 -43.39 -17.70
N ARG A 77 -33.36 -44.39 -16.88
CA ARG A 77 -32.41 -44.21 -15.78
C ARG A 77 -31.00 -43.86 -16.27
N ILE A 78 -30.51 -44.57 -17.30
CA ILE A 78 -29.19 -44.31 -17.89
C ILE A 78 -29.16 -42.88 -18.47
N ASP A 79 -30.18 -42.49 -19.23
CA ASP A 79 -30.29 -41.15 -19.84
C ASP A 79 -30.33 -40.05 -18.77
N ALA A 80 -31.06 -40.27 -17.67
CA ALA A 80 -31.08 -39.33 -16.54
C ALA A 80 -29.70 -39.19 -15.88
N GLY A 81 -28.94 -40.29 -15.77
CA GLY A 81 -27.57 -40.28 -15.24
C GLY A 81 -26.57 -39.61 -16.17
N GLU A 82 -26.67 -39.84 -17.48
CA GLU A 82 -25.83 -39.19 -18.49
C GLU A 82 -26.06 -37.67 -18.50
N ASN A 83 -27.32 -37.22 -18.47
CA ASN A 83 -27.67 -35.80 -18.40
C ASN A 83 -27.14 -35.14 -17.12
N LEU A 84 -27.30 -35.79 -15.96
CA LEU A 84 -26.78 -35.26 -14.69
C LEU A 84 -25.26 -35.15 -14.71
N THR A 85 -24.57 -36.16 -15.26
CA THR A 85 -23.11 -36.15 -15.38
C THR A 85 -22.64 -35.01 -16.29
N GLU A 86 -23.36 -34.75 -17.39
CA GLU A 86 -23.07 -33.62 -18.29
C GLU A 86 -23.23 -32.27 -17.59
N GLU A 87 -24.30 -32.10 -16.80
CA GLU A 87 -24.53 -30.88 -16.00
C GLU A 87 -23.44 -30.67 -14.94
N GLU A 88 -23.09 -31.72 -14.19
CA GLU A 88 -22.01 -31.66 -13.19
C GLU A 88 -20.66 -31.35 -13.83
N MET A 89 -20.34 -31.97 -14.96
CA MET A 89 -19.13 -31.67 -15.73
C MET A 89 -19.10 -30.22 -16.21
N ARG A 90 -20.24 -29.68 -16.65
CA ARG A 90 -20.35 -28.26 -17.02
C ARG A 90 -20.09 -27.34 -15.83
N ALA A 91 -20.68 -27.63 -14.67
CA ALA A 91 -20.48 -26.85 -13.45
C ALA A 91 -19.02 -26.91 -12.95
N VAL A 92 -18.39 -28.09 -13.01
CA VAL A 92 -16.96 -28.25 -12.67
C VAL A 92 -16.08 -27.45 -13.62
N ASN A 93 -16.34 -27.50 -14.93
CA ASN A 93 -15.58 -26.73 -15.92
C ASN A 93 -15.70 -25.21 -15.72
N GLU A 94 -16.91 -24.72 -15.39
CA GLU A 94 -17.14 -23.31 -15.07
C GLU A 94 -16.35 -22.89 -13.82
N LYS A 95 -16.41 -23.70 -12.76
CA LYS A 95 -15.64 -23.47 -11.53
C LYS A 95 -14.13 -23.45 -11.79
N LEU A 96 -13.63 -24.39 -12.59
CA LEU A 96 -12.21 -24.50 -12.93
C LEU A 96 -11.74 -23.30 -13.76
N SER A 97 -12.58 -22.82 -14.68
CA SER A 97 -12.34 -21.59 -15.44
C SER A 97 -12.25 -20.36 -14.52
N ASN A 98 -13.17 -20.22 -13.58
CA ASN A 98 -13.15 -19.12 -12.61
C ASN A 98 -11.91 -19.16 -11.71
N GLN A 99 -11.54 -20.34 -11.21
CA GLN A 99 -10.32 -20.53 -10.42
C GLN A 99 -9.05 -20.20 -11.21
N HIS A 100 -8.98 -20.58 -12.49
CA HIS A 100 -7.85 -20.18 -13.35
C HIS A 100 -7.76 -18.66 -13.53
N ALA A 101 -8.89 -17.96 -13.65
CA ALA A 101 -8.90 -16.51 -13.73
C ALA A 101 -8.39 -15.87 -12.43
N GLU A 102 -8.84 -16.36 -11.27
CA GLU A 102 -8.37 -15.90 -9.95
C GLU A 102 -6.87 -16.16 -9.74
N ILE A 103 -6.36 -17.35 -10.09
CA ILE A 103 -4.93 -17.69 -10.02
C ILE A 103 -4.11 -16.77 -10.92
N LYS A 104 -4.60 -16.48 -12.13
CA LYS A 104 -3.93 -15.56 -13.06
C LYS A 104 -3.85 -14.14 -12.48
N GLN A 105 -4.93 -13.67 -11.85
CA GLN A 105 -4.95 -12.37 -11.18
C GLN A 105 -3.98 -12.33 -9.99
N LEU A 106 -3.98 -13.36 -9.15
CA LEU A 106 -3.02 -13.51 -8.04
C LEU A 106 -1.58 -13.48 -8.52
N ASN A 107 -1.25 -14.24 -9.57
CA ASN A 107 0.09 -14.26 -10.14
C ASN A 107 0.50 -12.88 -10.70
N LYS A 108 -0.44 -12.13 -11.29
CA LYS A 108 -0.20 -10.75 -11.72
C LYS A 108 0.11 -9.84 -10.53
N THR A 109 -0.68 -9.88 -9.46
CA THR A 109 -0.41 -9.10 -8.24
C THR A 109 0.94 -9.45 -7.61
N ILE A 110 1.30 -10.74 -7.56
CA ILE A 110 2.60 -11.19 -7.06
C ILE A 110 3.74 -10.65 -7.94
N ALA A 111 3.59 -10.68 -9.26
CA ALA A 111 4.58 -10.11 -10.17
C ALA A 111 4.68 -8.57 -10.05
N GLU A 112 3.59 -7.86 -9.75
CA GLU A 112 3.63 -6.41 -9.51
C GLU A 112 4.32 -6.06 -8.18
N LEU A 113 4.14 -6.90 -7.14
CA LEU A 113 4.74 -6.69 -5.82
C LEU A 113 6.20 -7.16 -5.73
N TYR A 114 6.53 -8.28 -6.40
CA TYR A 114 7.81 -8.98 -6.27
C TYR A 114 8.55 -9.18 -7.60
N GLY A 115 7.88 -9.02 -8.73
CA GLY A 115 8.43 -9.24 -10.07
C GLY A 115 9.11 -8.01 -10.68
N GLY A 116 9.12 -6.86 -10.00
CA GLY A 116 10.02 -5.77 -10.35
C GLY A 116 11.45 -6.17 -9.99
N GLU A 117 12.30 -6.36 -11.00
CA GLU A 117 13.75 -6.59 -10.87
C GLU A 117 14.45 -5.39 -10.19
N GLY A 118 14.17 -5.07 -8.92
CA GLY A 118 14.81 -3.94 -8.21
C GLY A 118 14.91 -2.67 -9.05
N GLY A 119 13.92 -2.45 -9.94
CA GLY A 119 14.06 -1.60 -11.11
C GLY A 119 13.89 -0.13 -10.75
N THR A 120 14.03 0.73 -11.75
CA THR A 120 13.66 2.15 -11.61
C THR A 120 12.28 2.37 -12.20
N ILE A 121 11.40 3.05 -11.45
CA ILE A 121 10.07 3.47 -11.88
C ILE A 121 10.06 5.00 -11.84
N ASP A 122 9.88 5.60 -13.00
CA ASP A 122 9.76 7.04 -13.18
C ASP A 122 8.27 7.42 -13.29
N LEU A 123 7.83 8.34 -12.44
CA LEU A 123 6.50 8.93 -12.43
C LEU A 123 6.64 10.42 -12.75
N TYR A 124 5.79 10.95 -13.61
CA TYR A 124 5.84 12.35 -14.03
C TYR A 124 4.65 13.14 -13.50
N VAL A 125 4.89 14.39 -13.11
CA VAL A 125 3.91 15.33 -12.57
C VAL A 125 3.99 16.66 -13.32
N SER A 126 2.84 17.19 -13.75
CA SER A 126 2.71 18.44 -14.50
C SER A 126 1.43 19.17 -14.12
N ASP A 127 1.53 20.40 -13.61
CA ASP A 127 0.33 21.19 -13.27
C ASP A 127 -0.49 21.57 -14.52
N GLU A 128 0.19 21.85 -15.63
CA GLU A 128 -0.44 22.26 -16.89
C GLU A 128 -1.00 21.08 -17.70
N ARG A 129 -0.23 19.99 -17.83
CA ARG A 129 -0.56 18.85 -18.71
C ARG A 129 -1.21 17.68 -17.98
N GLY A 130 -1.04 17.61 -16.67
CA GLY A 130 -1.39 16.43 -15.89
C GLY A 130 -2.88 16.28 -15.60
N ASN A 131 -3.29 15.04 -15.33
CA ASN A 131 -4.67 14.72 -14.97
C ASN A 131 -4.74 13.50 -14.04
N ASP A 132 -5.04 13.70 -12.76
CA ASP A 132 -5.08 12.61 -11.76
C ASP A 132 -6.18 11.56 -11.99
N THR A 133 -7.12 11.80 -12.90
CA THR A 133 -8.18 10.83 -13.24
C THR A 133 -7.75 9.88 -14.37
N THR A 134 -6.91 10.36 -15.30
CA THR A 134 -6.54 9.61 -16.51
C THR A 134 -5.04 9.38 -16.66
N ALA A 135 -4.23 9.88 -15.73
CA ALA A 135 -2.79 9.67 -15.69
C ALA A 135 -2.44 8.19 -15.50
N ASP A 136 -1.39 7.75 -16.17
CA ASP A 136 -0.73 6.46 -15.92
C ASP A 136 0.68 6.65 -15.34
N GLY A 137 1.09 7.89 -15.09
CA GLY A 137 2.38 8.25 -14.51
C GLY A 137 3.51 8.39 -15.54
N THR A 138 3.27 8.11 -16.82
CA THR A 138 4.26 8.33 -17.88
C THR A 138 4.43 9.81 -18.22
N GLU A 139 5.51 10.17 -18.93
CA GLU A 139 5.77 11.54 -19.38
C GLU A 139 4.67 12.09 -20.33
N GLU A 140 4.04 11.20 -21.11
CA GLU A 140 2.93 11.52 -22.01
C GLU A 140 1.61 11.76 -21.26
N LYS A 141 1.39 11.05 -20.14
CA LYS A 141 0.19 11.17 -19.30
C LYS A 141 0.57 11.36 -17.81
N PRO A 142 1.17 12.51 -17.48
CA PRO A 142 1.63 12.79 -16.13
C PRO A 142 0.45 12.98 -15.17
N PHE A 143 0.70 12.77 -13.88
CA PHE A 143 -0.20 13.19 -12.82
C PHE A 143 -0.29 14.72 -12.77
N LYS A 144 -1.43 15.24 -12.34
CA LYS A 144 -1.60 16.68 -12.11
C LYS A 144 -0.95 17.10 -10.80
N THR A 145 -1.08 16.26 -9.78
CA THR A 145 -0.58 16.52 -8.43
C THR A 145 0.54 15.56 -8.04
N ILE A 146 1.43 16.01 -7.17
CA ILE A 146 2.45 15.16 -6.56
C ILE A 146 1.77 14.10 -5.69
N GLN A 147 0.72 14.46 -4.94
CA GLN A 147 -0.06 13.49 -4.18
C GLN A 147 -0.72 12.43 -5.08
N GLY A 148 -1.17 12.79 -6.29
CA GLY A 148 -1.67 11.85 -7.29
C GLY A 148 -0.64 10.79 -7.65
N ALA A 149 0.61 11.22 -7.92
CA ALA A 149 1.72 10.30 -8.17
C ALA A 149 2.04 9.43 -6.95
N VAL A 150 2.08 10.00 -5.75
CA VAL A 150 2.32 9.26 -4.49
C VAL A 150 1.24 8.19 -4.27
N ASN A 151 -0.02 8.51 -4.53
CA ASN A 151 -1.15 7.58 -4.38
C ASN A 151 -1.08 6.40 -5.35
N GLY A 152 -0.36 6.54 -6.48
CA GLY A 152 -0.12 5.46 -7.44
C GLY A 152 0.98 4.47 -6.99
N ILE A 153 1.76 4.79 -5.96
CA ILE A 153 2.86 3.95 -5.50
C ILE A 153 2.33 2.83 -4.58
N PRO A 154 2.62 1.55 -4.87
CA PRO A 154 2.28 0.45 -3.97
C PRO A 154 2.94 0.62 -2.59
N LEU A 155 2.21 0.29 -1.53
CA LEU A 155 2.71 0.42 -0.14
C LEU A 155 3.98 -0.40 0.12
N MET A 156 4.15 -1.53 -0.57
CA MET A 156 5.37 -2.34 -0.53
C MET A 156 5.83 -2.66 -1.94
N ASN A 157 7.08 -2.37 -2.25
CA ASN A 157 7.72 -2.64 -3.53
C ASN A 157 9.24 -2.79 -3.33
N THR A 158 9.95 -3.39 -4.28
CA THR A 158 11.42 -3.50 -4.25
C THR A 158 12.11 -2.50 -5.19
N SER A 159 11.35 -1.74 -5.98
CA SER A 159 11.84 -0.79 -6.97
C SER A 159 12.25 0.54 -6.36
N SER A 160 12.95 1.33 -7.16
CA SER A 160 13.34 2.71 -6.90
C SER A 160 12.37 3.65 -7.62
N PHE A 161 11.65 4.49 -6.88
CA PHE A 161 10.71 5.47 -7.44
C PHE A 161 11.35 6.85 -7.58
N TYR A 162 11.11 7.48 -8.72
CA TYR A 162 11.42 8.89 -8.96
C TYR A 162 10.14 9.59 -9.42
N ILE A 163 9.74 10.62 -8.69
CA ILE A 163 8.65 11.51 -9.06
C ILE A 163 9.29 12.76 -9.66
N HIS A 164 9.22 12.87 -10.98
CA HIS A 164 9.72 13.99 -11.77
C HIS A 164 8.65 15.08 -11.83
N VAL A 165 8.94 16.23 -11.21
CA VAL A 165 8.02 17.35 -11.08
C VAL A 165 8.41 18.44 -12.09
N GLU A 166 7.52 18.75 -13.03
CA GLU A 166 7.74 19.87 -13.94
C GLU A 166 7.65 21.23 -13.23
N PRO A 167 8.31 22.28 -13.74
CA PRO A 167 8.11 23.64 -13.26
C PRO A 167 6.62 24.00 -13.23
N GLY A 168 6.16 24.51 -12.09
CA GLY A 168 4.74 24.68 -11.79
C GLY A 168 4.51 25.06 -10.33
N SER A 169 3.26 25.37 -9.98
CA SER A 169 2.85 25.72 -8.62
C SER A 169 1.90 24.69 -8.04
N TYR A 170 2.44 23.85 -7.16
CA TYR A 170 1.74 22.74 -6.52
C TYR A 170 1.34 23.15 -5.10
N LEU A 171 0.15 23.74 -4.97
CA LEU A 171 -0.41 24.24 -3.71
C LEU A 171 -1.03 23.09 -2.89
N GLU A 172 -0.22 22.09 -2.58
CA GLU A 172 -0.62 20.86 -1.89
C GLU A 172 0.33 20.50 -0.73
N ASP A 173 -0.22 19.77 0.24
CA ASP A 173 0.51 19.18 1.35
C ASP A 173 0.75 17.70 1.02
N VAL A 174 1.93 17.41 0.49
CA VAL A 174 2.26 16.06 -0.01
C VAL A 174 2.59 15.17 1.19
N GLU A 175 1.83 14.10 1.38
CA GLU A 175 2.00 13.16 2.46
C GLU A 175 2.38 11.77 1.93
N ILE A 176 3.62 11.37 2.20
CA ILE A 176 4.16 10.05 1.87
C ILE A 176 4.17 9.23 3.16
N THR A 177 3.19 8.35 3.34
CA THR A 177 2.99 7.62 4.60
C THR A 177 3.11 6.11 4.42
N ARG A 178 4.01 5.48 5.19
CA ARG A 178 4.15 4.01 5.30
C ARG A 178 4.42 3.30 3.96
N ILE A 179 5.10 3.98 3.04
CA ILE A 179 5.60 3.37 1.80
C ILE A 179 6.95 2.72 2.07
N LEU A 180 7.11 1.48 1.62
CA LEU A 180 8.32 0.69 1.70
C LEU A 180 8.79 0.36 0.28
N SER A 181 9.92 0.93 -0.13
CA SER A 181 10.58 0.66 -1.40
C SER A 181 12.10 0.66 -1.26
N ALA A 182 12.85 0.44 -2.35
CA ALA A 182 14.31 0.61 -2.29
C ALA A 182 14.67 2.08 -2.03
N ARG A 183 13.95 3.01 -2.67
CA ARG A 183 14.10 4.46 -2.54
C ARG A 183 12.93 5.19 -3.18
N LEU A 184 12.66 6.39 -2.70
CA LEU A 184 11.71 7.33 -3.31
C LEU A 184 12.34 8.72 -3.37
N GLU A 185 12.42 9.29 -4.56
CA GLU A 185 12.90 10.67 -4.77
C GLU A 185 11.79 11.52 -5.40
N ILE A 186 11.58 12.73 -4.88
CA ILE A 186 10.82 13.80 -5.54
C ILE A 186 11.84 14.78 -6.09
N VAL A 187 11.88 14.96 -7.41
CA VAL A 187 12.90 15.75 -8.09
C VAL A 187 12.28 16.65 -9.15
N ALA A 188 12.64 17.93 -9.13
CA ALA A 188 12.27 18.84 -10.21
C ALA A 188 12.96 18.42 -11.53
N THR A 189 12.24 18.41 -12.65
CA THR A 189 12.80 18.04 -13.96
C THR A 189 13.95 18.96 -14.40
N ASN A 190 13.94 20.21 -13.94
CA ASN A 190 14.98 21.20 -14.20
C ASN A 190 16.07 21.26 -13.10
N ASN A 191 16.13 20.30 -12.17
CA ASN A 191 17.08 20.31 -11.04
C ASN A 191 18.55 20.37 -11.47
N ASN A 192 18.91 19.82 -12.63
CA ASN A 192 20.29 19.79 -13.13
C ASN A 192 20.78 21.15 -13.66
N VAL A 193 19.87 22.08 -13.96
CA VAL A 193 20.20 23.39 -14.55
C VAL A 193 19.84 24.56 -13.63
N THR A 194 19.05 24.31 -12.59
CA THR A 194 18.66 25.31 -11.59
C THR A 194 19.59 25.28 -10.38
N ASN A 195 19.78 26.45 -9.76
CA ASN A 195 20.56 26.58 -8.54
C ASN A 195 19.75 27.36 -7.50
N ALA A 196 19.16 26.64 -6.55
CA ALA A 196 18.31 27.18 -5.49
C ALA A 196 18.98 28.28 -4.65
N ARG A 197 20.32 28.31 -4.61
CA ARG A 197 21.12 29.34 -3.91
C ARG A 197 21.11 30.69 -4.59
N LYS A 198 20.77 30.75 -5.88
CA LYS A 198 20.78 31.98 -6.66
C LYS A 198 19.37 32.48 -6.96
N GLU A 199 18.46 31.57 -7.27
CA GLU A 199 17.11 31.90 -7.74
C GLU A 199 16.11 30.80 -7.39
N ASP A 200 14.83 31.08 -7.59
CA ASP A 200 13.76 30.08 -7.45
C ASP A 200 13.92 28.98 -8.50
N THR A 201 13.64 27.75 -8.10
CA THR A 201 13.82 26.57 -8.96
C THR A 201 12.72 26.42 -10.01
N GLY A 202 11.66 27.24 -9.95
CA GLY A 202 10.49 27.15 -10.83
C GLY A 202 9.51 26.04 -10.46
N CYS A 203 9.86 25.13 -9.53
CA CYS A 203 8.94 24.15 -8.95
C CYS A 203 8.56 24.59 -7.54
N TYR A 204 7.32 25.03 -7.34
CA TYR A 204 6.84 25.54 -6.06
C TYR A 204 5.93 24.52 -5.38
N VAL A 205 6.22 24.17 -4.13
CA VAL A 205 5.39 23.23 -3.34
C VAL A 205 5.14 23.80 -1.95
N ARG A 206 3.93 23.62 -1.42
CA ARG A 206 3.58 24.12 -0.07
C ARG A 206 4.27 23.33 1.03
N SER A 207 4.10 22.01 1.05
CA SER A 207 4.83 21.14 1.99
C SER A 207 5.00 19.71 1.47
N ILE A 208 6.05 19.03 1.93
CA ILE A 208 6.33 17.62 1.64
C ILE A 208 6.71 16.91 2.93
N THR A 209 5.98 15.85 3.27
CA THR A 209 6.17 15.06 4.48
C THR A 209 6.40 13.60 4.15
N PHE A 210 7.47 13.02 4.69
CA PHE A 210 7.65 11.57 4.72
C PHE A 210 7.44 11.04 6.14
N THR A 211 6.48 10.14 6.30
CA THR A 211 6.06 9.57 7.58
C THR A 211 6.21 8.05 7.57
N TYR A 212 7.04 7.52 8.46
CA TYR A 212 7.29 6.08 8.63
C TYR A 212 7.71 5.34 7.34
N CYS A 213 8.53 6.00 6.52
CA CYS A 213 9.09 5.44 5.29
C CYS A 213 10.50 4.88 5.55
N ASN A 214 10.63 3.56 5.75
CA ASN A 214 11.90 2.90 6.10
C ASN A 214 12.80 2.67 4.87
N MET A 215 13.08 3.73 4.11
CA MET A 215 13.84 3.72 2.86
C MET A 215 14.64 5.03 2.67
N TYR A 216 15.43 5.12 1.61
CA TYR A 216 16.04 6.38 1.20
C TYR A 216 14.96 7.29 0.60
N CYS A 217 14.73 8.45 1.21
CA CYS A 217 13.74 9.43 0.82
C CYS A 217 14.46 10.74 0.45
N SER A 218 14.13 11.36 -0.68
CA SER A 218 14.82 12.57 -1.15
C SER A 218 13.86 13.59 -1.75
N VAL A 219 14.12 14.87 -1.51
CA VAL A 219 13.45 16.00 -2.15
C VAL A 219 14.50 16.91 -2.78
N ARG A 220 14.36 17.21 -4.07
CA ARG A 220 15.35 17.99 -4.83
C ARG A 220 14.73 19.03 -5.76
N GLY A 221 15.31 20.23 -5.79
CA GLY A 221 14.94 21.24 -6.78
C GLY A 221 13.61 21.94 -6.47
N ILE A 222 13.16 21.99 -5.22
CA ILE A 222 11.84 22.52 -4.85
C ILE A 222 11.95 23.86 -4.10
N THR A 223 11.09 24.81 -4.45
CA THR A 223 10.96 26.11 -3.80
C THR A 223 9.71 26.16 -2.92
N GLN A 224 9.86 26.69 -1.71
CA GLN A 224 8.80 26.86 -0.72
C GLN A 224 7.78 27.91 -1.19
N THR A 225 6.49 27.59 -1.10
CA THR A 225 5.40 28.55 -1.34
C THR A 225 4.27 28.40 -0.31
N ASP A 226 3.34 29.34 -0.30
CA ASP A 226 2.06 29.24 0.42
C ASP A 226 2.16 28.89 1.91
N VAL A 227 3.16 29.45 2.60
CA VAL A 227 3.54 29.11 3.99
C VAL A 227 2.45 29.31 5.03
N GLN A 228 1.47 30.20 4.77
CA GLN A 228 0.38 30.48 5.71
C GLN A 228 -0.64 29.34 5.78
N ASN A 229 -0.73 28.54 4.72
CA ASN A 229 -1.63 27.40 4.63
C ASN A 229 -0.91 26.07 4.88
N SER A 230 0.41 26.09 5.14
CA SER A 230 1.20 24.87 5.36
C SER A 230 1.02 24.31 6.77
N PRO A 231 1.31 23.02 6.99
CA PRO A 231 1.23 22.35 8.30
C PRO A 231 2.24 22.85 9.36
N GLY A 232 2.93 23.96 9.11
CA GLY A 232 4.01 24.47 9.97
C GLY A 232 5.40 24.01 9.55
N HIS A 233 5.52 23.39 8.37
CA HIS A 233 6.79 23.00 7.79
C HIS A 233 6.81 23.12 6.27
N PHE A 234 8.01 23.11 5.69
CA PHE A 234 8.22 22.94 4.25
C PHE A 234 8.60 21.50 3.90
N ILE A 235 9.77 21.00 4.29
CA ILE A 235 10.16 19.59 4.05
C ILE A 235 10.42 18.89 5.38
N TYR A 236 9.73 17.78 5.62
CA TYR A 236 9.74 17.08 6.90
C TYR A 236 9.88 15.57 6.75
N PHE A 237 10.80 14.98 7.51
CA PHE A 237 10.99 13.53 7.59
C PHE A 237 10.77 13.05 9.02
N THR A 238 9.87 12.09 9.22
CA THR A 238 9.59 11.50 10.54
C THR A 238 9.53 9.98 10.47
N GLY A 239 10.32 9.29 11.29
CA GLY A 239 10.37 7.83 11.30
C GLY A 239 10.89 7.23 9.98
N THR A 240 11.75 7.95 9.25
CA THR A 240 12.31 7.49 7.97
C THR A 240 13.73 6.97 8.14
N LYS A 241 14.20 6.10 7.24
CA LYS A 241 15.57 5.56 7.35
C LYS A 241 16.62 6.61 7.03
N TYR A 242 16.46 7.31 5.91
CA TYR A 242 17.39 8.33 5.46
C TYR A 242 16.67 9.40 4.63
N GLY A 243 16.65 10.66 5.11
CA GLY A 243 16.03 11.79 4.43
C GLY A 243 17.06 12.73 3.80
N VAL A 244 16.91 13.07 2.52
CA VAL A 244 17.77 14.02 1.81
C VAL A 244 16.99 15.23 1.34
N ILE A 245 17.57 16.40 1.56
CA ILE A 245 17.11 17.66 1.01
C ILE A 245 18.28 18.24 0.24
N SER A 246 18.09 18.54 -1.03
CA SER A 246 19.15 19.20 -1.81
C SER A 246 18.63 20.13 -2.88
N ASN A 247 19.39 21.18 -3.19
CA ASN A 247 19.02 22.18 -4.19
C ASN A 247 17.57 22.71 -4.01
N CYS A 248 17.12 22.85 -2.77
CA CYS A 248 15.82 23.38 -2.40
C CYS A 248 15.94 24.81 -1.86
N ARG A 249 14.85 25.58 -1.95
CA ARG A 249 14.82 27.00 -1.58
C ARG A 249 13.68 27.31 -0.61
N ALA A 250 14.02 27.64 0.63
CA ALA A 250 13.10 28.14 1.64
C ALA A 250 13.39 29.63 1.90
N ALA A 251 12.72 30.53 1.18
CA ALA A 251 12.98 31.97 1.24
C ALA A 251 11.77 32.82 1.67
N THR A 252 10.56 32.22 1.68
CA THR A 252 9.33 32.91 2.09
C THR A 252 9.38 33.17 3.59
N ASN A 253 9.10 34.40 4.02
CA ASN A 253 9.27 34.79 5.42
C ASN A 253 8.28 34.07 6.35
N THR A 254 8.80 33.24 7.24
CA THR A 254 8.02 32.48 8.24
C THR A 254 8.36 32.86 9.68
N LYS A 255 9.16 33.92 9.90
CA LYS A 255 9.61 34.35 11.24
C LYS A 255 8.47 34.68 12.21
N ASN A 256 7.30 35.05 11.69
CA ASN A 256 6.11 35.38 12.46
C ASN A 256 5.18 34.16 12.66
N ILE A 257 5.48 33.02 12.05
CA ILE A 257 4.74 31.77 12.20
C ILE A 257 5.50 30.94 13.24
N SER A 258 5.00 30.97 14.48
CA SER A 258 5.68 30.36 15.63
C SER A 258 5.97 28.88 15.38
N GLY A 259 7.24 28.49 15.50
CA GLY A 259 7.67 27.11 15.36
C GLY A 259 7.77 26.59 13.93
N TYR A 260 7.56 27.44 12.91
CA TYR A 260 7.68 27.03 11.52
C TYR A 260 9.08 26.50 11.22
N LEU A 261 9.17 25.35 10.56
CA LEU A 261 10.44 24.74 10.17
C LEU A 261 10.60 24.69 8.66
N ALA A 262 11.73 25.16 8.14
CA ALA A 262 12.03 24.93 6.73
C ALA A 262 12.33 23.45 6.50
N PHE A 263 13.33 22.90 7.19
CA PHE A 263 13.74 21.51 7.05
C PHE A 263 13.74 20.80 8.40
N GLY A 264 13.11 19.61 8.46
CA GLY A 264 12.98 18.88 9.74
C GLY A 264 13.19 17.38 9.66
N PHE A 265 13.77 16.86 10.74
CA PHE A 265 14.03 15.43 10.94
C PHE A 265 13.56 14.99 12.33
N ASN A 266 12.71 13.97 12.41
CA ASN A 266 12.09 13.49 13.64
C ASN A 266 12.15 11.96 13.74
N THR A 267 12.09 11.43 14.96
CA THR A 267 11.83 10.02 15.29
C THR A 267 12.87 9.13 14.63
N SER A 268 14.10 9.22 15.14
CA SER A 268 15.23 8.42 14.69
C SER A 268 15.57 8.50 13.19
N THR A 269 15.13 9.56 12.51
CA THR A 269 15.49 9.79 11.11
C THR A 269 16.95 10.24 11.00
N THR A 270 17.73 9.58 10.13
CA THR A 270 19.02 10.12 9.69
C THR A 270 18.82 11.01 8.47
N GLY A 271 19.51 12.15 8.35
CA GLY A 271 19.32 13.05 7.22
C GLY A 271 20.54 13.83 6.76
N HIS A 272 20.45 14.37 5.55
CA HIS A 272 21.48 15.22 4.94
C HIS A 272 20.85 16.37 4.16
N VAL A 273 21.32 17.58 4.42
CA VAL A 273 20.87 18.85 3.83
C VAL A 273 22.09 19.50 3.14
N PHE A 274 22.01 19.76 1.83
CA PHE A 274 23.13 20.30 1.06
C PHE A 274 22.68 21.04 -0.21
N ASP A 275 23.45 22.06 -0.61
CA ASP A 275 23.19 22.90 -1.79
C ASP A 275 21.87 23.70 -1.74
N ASP A 276 21.33 23.91 -0.54
CA ASP A 276 20.06 24.60 -0.32
C ASP A 276 20.21 26.11 -0.02
N TYR A 277 19.11 26.84 -0.16
CA TYR A 277 18.98 28.23 0.30
C TYR A 277 17.91 28.36 1.37
N ILE A 278 18.27 28.84 2.56
CA ILE A 278 17.37 28.95 3.71
C ILE A 278 17.45 30.36 4.30
N ALA A 279 16.44 31.17 4.06
CA ALA A 279 16.38 32.56 4.48
C ALA A 279 15.02 32.96 5.04
N ASN A 280 15.01 33.89 5.99
CA ASN A 280 13.80 34.42 6.62
C ASN A 280 12.92 33.35 7.30
N GLN A 281 13.52 32.28 7.83
CA GLN A 281 12.78 31.20 8.49
C GLN A 281 12.72 31.38 10.01
N TYR A 282 11.68 30.84 10.65
CA TYR A 282 11.68 30.69 12.12
C TYR A 282 12.76 29.68 12.55
N TYR A 283 12.64 28.41 12.14
CA TYR A 283 13.71 27.41 12.22
C TYR A 283 14.24 27.10 10.82
N ALA A 284 15.55 27.22 10.61
CA ALA A 284 16.16 26.80 9.34
C ALA A 284 16.24 25.27 9.25
N VAL A 285 16.86 24.63 10.25
CA VAL A 285 16.92 23.16 10.35
C VAL A 285 16.59 22.73 11.78
N LYS A 286 15.65 21.78 11.92
CA LYS A 286 15.24 21.21 13.21
C LYS A 286 15.41 19.70 13.24
N ALA A 287 16.03 19.18 14.29
CA ALA A 287 16.07 17.73 14.56
C ALA A 287 15.42 17.44 15.92
N THR A 288 14.67 16.34 16.04
CA THR A 288 13.99 15.96 17.29
C THR A 288 13.98 14.44 17.49
N PHE A 289 13.87 14.00 18.75
CA PHE A 289 13.57 12.62 19.15
C PHE A 289 14.48 11.57 18.51
N GLY A 290 15.79 11.66 18.78
CA GLY A 290 16.79 10.69 18.33
C GLY A 290 17.17 10.81 16.85
N ALA A 291 16.67 11.82 16.13
CA ALA A 291 17.09 12.10 14.76
C ALA A 291 18.57 12.53 14.70
N VAL A 292 19.20 12.28 13.56
CA VAL A 292 20.59 12.67 13.27
C VAL A 292 20.64 13.33 11.91
N ALA A 293 20.83 14.65 11.85
CA ALA A 293 20.92 15.37 10.58
C ALA A 293 22.35 15.87 10.33
N ARG A 294 22.75 15.96 9.07
CA ARG A 294 23.97 16.63 8.62
C ARG A 294 23.60 17.82 7.74
N VAL A 295 24.18 18.98 8.01
CA VAL A 295 24.02 20.19 7.19
C VAL A 295 25.37 20.55 6.59
N ALA A 296 25.45 20.57 5.26
CA ALA A 296 26.67 20.85 4.53
C ALA A 296 26.99 22.35 4.46
N ASN A 297 28.28 22.69 4.26
CA ASN A 297 28.74 24.08 4.05
C ASN A 297 28.14 24.72 2.80
N SER A 298 27.60 23.92 1.88
CA SER A 298 27.02 24.43 0.64
C SER A 298 25.63 25.04 0.83
N CYS A 299 25.00 24.86 1.99
CA CYS A 299 23.76 25.54 2.35
C CYS A 299 24.03 27.01 2.69
N THR A 300 23.25 27.91 2.08
CA THR A 300 23.43 29.37 2.22
C THR A 300 22.12 30.03 2.65
N GLY A 301 22.19 31.28 3.10
CA GLY A 301 21.00 32.08 3.40
C GLY A 301 21.13 32.89 4.67
N SER A 302 20.19 33.79 4.92
CA SER A 302 20.29 34.77 6.02
C SER A 302 18.92 35.19 6.57
N GLY A 303 18.93 35.93 7.68
CA GLY A 303 17.72 36.52 8.26
C GLY A 303 16.85 35.53 9.05
N ASN A 304 17.31 34.32 9.31
CA ASN A 304 16.60 33.31 10.10
C ASN A 304 16.57 33.67 11.60
N ASN A 305 15.53 33.24 12.33
CA ASN A 305 15.52 33.38 13.80
C ASN A 305 16.52 32.42 14.43
N VAL A 306 16.40 31.13 14.12
CA VAL A 306 17.23 30.05 14.68
C VAL A 306 17.73 29.16 13.56
N LEU A 307 19.05 28.92 13.49
CA LEU A 307 19.63 28.09 12.43
C LEU A 307 19.47 26.60 12.72
N TYR A 308 19.92 26.16 13.90
CA TYR A 308 19.93 24.76 14.26
C TYR A 308 19.22 24.56 15.59
N HIS A 309 18.03 23.97 15.55
CA HIS A 309 17.26 23.61 16.74
C HIS A 309 17.28 22.10 16.96
N VAL A 310 17.64 21.66 18.16
CA VAL A 310 17.75 20.22 18.49
C VAL A 310 17.03 19.85 19.78
N GLU A 311 16.24 18.78 19.76
CA GLU A 311 15.52 18.26 20.94
C GLU A 311 15.79 16.77 21.11
N GLY A 312 16.67 16.39 22.04
CA GLY A 312 17.05 14.98 22.24
C GLY A 312 17.58 14.30 20.97
N SER A 313 18.33 15.05 20.15
CA SER A 313 18.79 14.66 18.80
C SER A 313 20.15 15.30 18.49
N THR A 314 20.73 14.97 17.33
CA THR A 314 22.04 15.53 16.91
C THR A 314 21.99 16.16 15.52
N ILE A 315 22.55 17.37 15.37
CA ILE A 315 22.83 17.98 14.06
C ILE A 315 24.34 18.13 13.89
N TYR A 316 24.89 17.62 12.79
CA TYR A 316 26.27 17.86 12.37
C TYR A 316 26.32 19.01 11.37
N ILE A 317 27.05 20.07 11.69
CA ILE A 317 27.26 21.22 10.81
C ILE A 317 28.68 21.20 10.22
N GLY A 318 28.83 21.69 8.99
CA GLY A 318 30.14 21.76 8.35
C GLY A 318 31.06 22.86 8.93
N GLN A 319 32.35 22.78 8.57
CA GLN A 319 33.42 23.63 9.13
C GLN A 319 33.49 25.07 8.59
N THR A 320 32.62 25.48 7.67
CA THR A 320 32.59 26.86 7.16
C THR A 320 31.16 27.31 7.05
N MET A 321 30.69 28.03 8.06
CA MET A 321 29.30 28.46 8.12
C MET A 321 28.98 29.50 7.04
N GLN A 322 27.98 29.19 6.20
CA GLN A 322 27.45 30.09 5.18
C GLN A 322 25.98 30.51 5.45
N LEU A 323 25.32 29.83 6.39
CA LEU A 323 23.98 30.16 6.89
C LEU A 323 24.07 31.18 8.03
N GLN A 324 23.20 32.19 8.01
CA GLN A 324 23.20 33.28 9.00
C GLN A 324 21.82 33.44 9.65
N GLY A 325 21.81 33.68 10.96
CA GLY A 325 20.60 33.85 11.76
C GLY A 325 20.87 34.58 13.06
N ALA A 326 19.82 34.96 13.78
CA ALA A 326 19.93 35.65 15.06
C ALA A 326 20.48 34.73 16.17
N THR A 327 19.99 33.48 16.20
CA THR A 327 20.47 32.41 17.07
C THR A 327 21.06 31.31 16.20
N GLU A 328 22.33 30.99 16.43
CA GLU A 328 23.00 29.94 15.66
C GLU A 328 22.54 28.54 16.11
N LYS A 329 22.56 28.28 17.42
CA LYS A 329 22.30 26.96 18.00
C LYS A 329 21.32 27.10 19.16
N GLU A 330 20.28 26.28 19.17
CA GLU A 330 19.30 26.16 20.25
C GLU A 330 19.08 24.67 20.55
N TRP A 331 19.05 24.30 21.82
CA TRP A 331 18.93 22.88 22.20
C TRP A 331 18.11 22.65 23.48
N GLU A 332 17.40 21.53 23.49
CA GLU A 332 16.64 21.02 24.62
C GLU A 332 16.90 19.52 24.82
N TYR A 333 16.58 19.01 26.02
CA TYR A 333 16.62 17.57 26.35
C TYR A 333 17.94 16.86 26.01
N GLY A 334 19.07 17.56 26.14
CA GLY A 334 20.40 17.02 25.86
C GLY A 334 20.74 16.89 24.36
N GLY A 335 19.97 17.52 23.47
CA GLY A 335 20.30 17.63 22.06
C GLY A 335 21.64 18.33 21.81
N GLN A 336 22.28 18.02 20.69
CA GLN A 336 23.61 18.53 20.36
C GLN A 336 23.69 19.05 18.92
N VAL A 337 24.37 20.17 18.74
CA VAL A 337 24.85 20.63 17.44
C VAL A 337 26.37 20.48 17.44
N LEU A 338 26.88 19.61 16.58
CA LEU A 338 28.29 19.21 16.49
C LEU A 338 28.91 19.70 15.19
N GLY A 339 30.13 20.20 15.25
CA GLY A 339 30.70 21.03 14.18
C GLY A 339 30.94 22.44 14.71
N LEU A 340 31.65 23.27 13.92
CA LEU A 340 32.35 24.50 14.33
C LEU A 340 32.01 25.06 15.71
#